data_AF-A0A6P6X260-F1
#
_entry.id   AF-A0A6P6X260-F1
#
_cell.length_a   1.000
_cell.length_b   1.000
_cell.length_c   1.000
_cell.angle_alpha   90.00
_cell.angle_beta   90.00
_cell.angle_gamma   90.00
#
_symmetry.space_group_name_H-M   'P 1'
#
loop_
_entity.id
_entity.type
_entity.pdbx_description
1 polymer ?
#
loop_
_entity_poly.entity_id
_entity_poly.type
_entity_poly.pdbx_seq_one_letter_code
_entity_poly.pdbx_strand_id
1 'polypeptide(L)'
;MGRDVRGLILEACIVLELWDVLESLFVNKLVLHSCVSNLVNNLIEKRRSDLIVLCVKHIGDIQTYEIMCILKYFLCPSKEGYESMVSVRKDWESQALLAIEKVSDKNLTAKKLSVARDASLLIMVAYDGFSVSELCLHYLLASKNVDDVILASCISKLNGLEMMSLIQYLSKWLKKYERFPQVSPCPKASSVLGLKVCEWIPSLQDVVRCLGLVIDEHFSSLVLHPEFHEELRSLGGLASSLAAEARLCGSLANLTERLRTDHRG
;
A
#
# COMPACT_ATOMS: atom_id res chain seq x y z
N MET A 1 4.56 27.80 -17.40
CA MET A 1 3.10 27.62 -17.53
C MET A 1 2.44 28.06 -16.24
N GLY A 2 1.47 28.98 -16.31
CA GLY A 2 0.69 29.39 -15.15
C GLY A 2 -0.19 28.27 -14.61
N ARG A 3 -0.62 28.39 -13.33
CA ARG A 3 -1.49 27.42 -12.64
C ARG A 3 -2.76 27.11 -13.45
N ASP A 4 -3.38 28.14 -14.01
CA ASP A 4 -4.65 28.04 -14.74
C ASP A 4 -4.53 27.25 -16.04
N VAL A 5 -3.41 27.40 -16.76
CA VAL A 5 -3.15 26.67 -18.01
C VAL A 5 -3.02 25.16 -17.73
N ARG A 6 -2.38 24.79 -16.61
CA ARG A 6 -2.25 23.36 -16.24
C ARG A 6 -3.59 22.75 -15.87
N GLY A 7 -4.42 23.48 -15.11
CA GLY A 7 -5.79 23.06 -14.78
C GLY A 7 -6.64 22.80 -16.02
N LEU A 8 -6.61 23.74 -16.99
CA LEU A 8 -7.35 23.58 -18.26
C LEU A 8 -6.85 22.40 -19.10
N ILE A 9 -5.53 22.15 -19.15
CA ILE A 9 -4.97 20.98 -19.86
C ILE A 9 -5.45 19.69 -19.19
N LEU A 10 -5.43 19.62 -17.86
CA LEU A 10 -5.92 18.48 -17.10
C LEU A 10 -7.40 18.20 -17.36
N GLU A 11 -8.23 19.23 -17.27
CA GLU A 11 -9.66 19.13 -17.54
C GLU A 11 -9.92 18.69 -18.98
N ALA A 12 -9.23 19.28 -19.96
CA ALA A 12 -9.32 18.86 -21.36
C ALA A 12 -8.89 17.40 -21.55
N CYS A 13 -7.84 16.93 -20.88
CA CYS A 13 -7.42 15.53 -20.96
C CYS A 13 -8.49 14.58 -20.42
N ILE A 14 -9.21 14.96 -19.36
CA ILE A 14 -10.28 14.14 -18.80
C ILE A 14 -11.50 14.12 -19.73
N VAL A 15 -11.91 15.30 -20.22
CA VAL A 15 -13.10 15.46 -21.08
C VAL A 15 -12.89 14.80 -22.44
N LEU A 16 -11.70 14.95 -23.02
CA LEU A 16 -11.33 14.38 -24.32
C LEU A 16 -10.71 12.98 -24.21
N GLU A 17 -10.63 12.42 -23.00
CA GLU A 17 -10.11 11.08 -22.74
C GLU A 17 -8.66 10.85 -23.24
N LEU A 18 -7.83 11.88 -23.12
CA LEU A 18 -6.40 11.86 -23.47
C LEU A 18 -5.56 11.27 -22.33
N TRP A 19 -5.77 9.99 -22.07
CA TRP A 19 -5.22 9.29 -20.90
C TRP A 19 -3.69 9.21 -20.88
N ASP A 20 -3.05 9.00 -22.03
CA ASP A 20 -1.58 8.92 -22.12
C ASP A 20 -0.90 10.26 -21.76
N VAL A 21 -1.56 11.37 -22.12
CA VAL A 21 -1.12 12.72 -21.75
C VAL A 21 -1.28 12.90 -20.25
N LEU A 22 -2.41 12.48 -19.68
CA LEU A 22 -2.69 12.58 -18.26
C LEU A 22 -1.71 11.74 -17.41
N GLU A 23 -1.40 10.52 -17.82
CA GLU A 23 -0.36 9.68 -17.21
C GLU A 23 1.00 10.40 -17.22
N SER A 24 1.38 10.96 -18.38
CA SER A 24 2.64 11.71 -18.51
C SER A 24 2.68 12.90 -17.56
N LEU A 25 1.57 13.62 -17.37
CA LEU A 25 1.49 14.73 -16.43
C LEU A 25 1.67 14.28 -14.97
N PHE A 26 1.10 13.13 -14.58
CA PHE A 26 1.29 12.58 -13.24
C PHE A 26 2.73 12.13 -12.99
N VAL A 27 3.31 11.34 -13.90
CA VAL A 27 4.67 10.80 -13.74
C VAL A 27 5.71 11.92 -13.65
N ASN A 28 5.50 13.01 -14.41
CA ASN A 28 6.37 14.18 -14.38
C ASN A 28 6.06 15.17 -13.23
N LYS A 29 5.13 14.83 -12.33
CA LYS A 29 4.72 15.67 -11.18
C LYS A 29 4.30 17.09 -11.58
N LEU A 30 3.67 17.21 -12.75
CA LEU A 30 3.22 18.50 -13.29
C LEU A 30 1.83 18.89 -12.79
N VAL A 31 1.12 17.93 -12.18
CA VAL A 31 -0.19 18.11 -11.55
C VAL A 31 -0.01 18.51 -10.09
N LEU A 32 -0.58 19.65 -9.71
CA LEU A 32 -0.74 20.05 -8.31
C LEU A 32 -2.20 19.84 -7.92
N HIS A 33 -2.45 19.43 -6.67
CA HIS A 33 -3.81 19.25 -6.15
C HIS A 33 -4.69 20.49 -6.40
N SER A 34 -4.14 21.68 -6.13
CA SER A 34 -4.83 22.97 -6.33
C SER A 34 -5.30 23.25 -7.77
N CYS A 35 -4.81 22.50 -8.75
CA CYS A 35 -5.16 22.71 -10.16
C CYS A 35 -6.44 21.98 -10.57
N VAL A 36 -7.02 21.11 -9.73
CA VAL A 36 -8.10 20.22 -10.17
C VAL A 36 -9.11 19.96 -9.06
N SER A 37 -10.30 20.55 -9.17
CA SER A 37 -11.46 20.08 -8.40
C SER A 37 -11.99 18.78 -9.03
N ASN A 38 -12.31 17.78 -8.21
CA ASN A 38 -12.98 16.52 -8.62
C ASN A 38 -12.18 15.56 -9.52
N LEU A 39 -10.86 15.67 -9.60
CA LEU A 39 -10.03 14.75 -10.40
C LEU A 39 -10.32 13.27 -10.07
N VAL A 40 -10.27 12.94 -8.78
CA VAL A 40 -10.47 11.56 -8.31
C VAL A 40 -11.86 11.05 -8.66
N ASN A 41 -12.89 11.88 -8.48
CA ASN A 41 -14.27 11.51 -8.81
C ASN A 41 -14.40 11.21 -10.32
N ASN A 42 -13.82 12.06 -11.17
CA ASN A 42 -13.85 11.86 -12.63
C ASN A 42 -13.14 10.56 -13.03
N LEU A 43 -11.98 10.25 -12.42
CA LEU A 43 -11.26 9.01 -12.71
C LEU A 43 -12.02 7.77 -12.24
N ILE A 44 -12.70 7.84 -11.09
CA ILE A 44 -13.57 6.77 -10.57
C ILE A 44 -14.75 6.53 -11.50
N GLU A 45 -15.41 7.62 -11.95
CA GLU A 45 -16.54 7.55 -12.89
C GLU A 45 -16.12 6.94 -14.23
N LYS A 46 -14.95 7.35 -14.75
CA LYS A 46 -14.35 6.82 -15.98
C LYS A 46 -13.64 5.47 -15.80
N ARG A 47 -13.69 4.87 -14.59
CA ARG A 47 -13.11 3.57 -14.26
C ARG A 47 -11.60 3.47 -14.54
N ARG A 48 -10.85 4.57 -14.42
CA ARG A 48 -9.39 4.61 -14.69
C ARG A 48 -8.57 4.32 -13.43
N SER A 49 -8.63 3.08 -12.96
CA SER A 49 -7.93 2.60 -11.77
C SER A 49 -6.41 2.82 -11.83
N ASP A 50 -5.83 2.61 -13.01
CA ASP A 50 -4.42 2.86 -13.30
C ASP A 50 -4.01 4.31 -13.02
N LEU A 51 -4.83 5.27 -13.46
CA LEU A 51 -4.60 6.68 -13.23
C LEU A 51 -4.85 7.08 -11.78
N ILE A 52 -5.79 6.43 -11.09
CA ILE A 52 -5.99 6.64 -9.64
C ILE A 52 -4.74 6.21 -8.87
N VAL A 53 -4.11 5.08 -9.22
CA VAL A 53 -2.84 4.65 -8.63
C VAL A 53 -1.74 5.70 -8.88
N LEU A 54 -1.66 6.25 -10.09
CA LEU A 54 -0.71 7.34 -10.38
C LEU A 54 -1.00 8.61 -9.56
N CYS A 55 -2.28 8.93 -9.33
CA CYS A 55 -2.66 10.03 -8.43
C CYS A 55 -2.09 9.80 -7.02
N VAL A 56 -2.32 8.61 -6.45
CA VAL A 56 -1.80 8.24 -5.12
C VAL A 56 -0.26 8.30 -5.07
N LYS A 57 0.42 7.94 -6.16
CA LYS A 57 1.89 7.90 -6.24
C LYS A 57 2.54 9.28 -6.38
N HIS A 58 1.88 10.21 -7.06
CA HIS A 58 2.53 11.42 -7.55
C HIS A 58 1.91 12.72 -7.07
N ILE A 59 0.64 12.73 -6.68
CA ILE A 59 -0.05 13.92 -6.17
C ILE A 59 0.13 13.97 -4.65
N GLY A 60 0.66 15.08 -4.16
CA GLY A 60 0.68 15.41 -2.74
C GLY A 60 -0.60 16.14 -2.33
N ASP A 61 -0.88 16.15 -1.02
CA ASP A 61 -1.99 16.88 -0.40
C ASP A 61 -3.38 16.46 -0.93
N ILE A 62 -3.56 15.17 -1.22
CA ILE A 62 -4.86 14.61 -1.59
C ILE A 62 -5.83 14.80 -0.42
N GLN A 63 -7.02 15.33 -0.69
CA GLN A 63 -7.99 15.60 0.38
C GLN A 63 -8.55 14.32 1.00
N THR A 64 -8.90 14.36 2.28
CA THR A 64 -9.47 13.23 3.02
C THR A 64 -10.69 12.61 2.31
N TYR A 65 -11.57 13.46 1.75
CA TYR A 65 -12.72 12.97 0.99
C TYR A 65 -12.31 12.17 -0.26
N GLU A 66 -11.30 12.63 -0.99
CA GLU A 66 -10.77 11.94 -2.16
C GLU A 66 -10.10 10.63 -1.76
N ILE A 67 -9.32 10.61 -0.67
CA ILE A 67 -8.72 9.39 -0.10
C ILE A 67 -9.82 8.38 0.27
N MET A 68 -10.91 8.84 0.91
CA MET A 68 -12.07 7.99 1.22
C MET A 68 -12.68 7.40 -0.05
N CYS A 69 -12.87 8.19 -1.11
CA CYS A 69 -13.40 7.69 -2.39
C CYS A 69 -12.46 6.65 -3.03
N ILE A 70 -11.14 6.88 -3.00
CA ILE A 70 -10.13 5.94 -3.52
C ILE A 70 -10.15 4.63 -2.71
N LEU A 71 -10.18 4.73 -1.38
CA LEU A 71 -10.25 3.57 -0.49
C LEU A 71 -11.45 2.69 -0.82
N LYS A 72 -12.66 3.29 -0.86
CA LYS A 72 -13.89 2.57 -1.19
C LYS A 72 -13.83 1.92 -2.58
N TYR A 73 -13.31 2.67 -3.56
CA TYR A 73 -13.16 2.18 -4.93
C TYR A 73 -12.26 0.95 -5.01
N PHE A 74 -11.12 0.94 -4.31
CA PHE A 74 -10.20 -0.21 -4.31
C PHE A 74 -10.68 -1.38 -3.45
N LEU A 75 -11.48 -1.14 -2.41
CA LEU A 75 -12.08 -2.20 -1.60
C LEU A 75 -13.17 -2.96 -2.36
N CYS A 76 -13.95 -2.27 -3.19
CA CYS A 76 -15.07 -2.86 -3.92
C CYS A 76 -15.12 -2.38 -5.39
N PRO A 77 -14.11 -2.70 -6.22
CA PRO A 77 -14.09 -2.25 -7.61
C PRO A 77 -15.16 -2.98 -8.45
N SER A 78 -15.75 -2.26 -9.40
CA SER A 78 -16.63 -2.85 -10.41
C SER A 78 -15.83 -3.73 -11.38
N LYS A 79 -16.52 -4.60 -12.14
CA LYS A 79 -15.89 -5.47 -13.16
C LYS A 79 -15.05 -4.67 -14.17
N GLU A 80 -15.56 -3.53 -14.64
CA GLU A 80 -14.83 -2.63 -15.55
C GLU A 80 -13.62 -1.96 -14.88
N GLY A 81 -13.73 -1.64 -13.58
CA GLY A 81 -12.61 -1.12 -12.80
C GLY A 81 -11.44 -2.10 -12.72
N TYR A 82 -11.71 -3.41 -12.71
CA TYR A 82 -10.66 -4.45 -12.75
C TYR A 82 -9.87 -4.45 -14.05
N GLU A 83 -10.49 -4.13 -15.19
CA GLU A 83 -9.82 -4.18 -16.50
C GLU A 83 -8.72 -3.12 -16.59
N SER A 84 -8.97 -1.90 -16.10
CA SER A 84 -7.95 -0.85 -16.05
C SER A 84 -6.86 -1.12 -15.01
N MET A 85 -7.10 -1.98 -14.01
CA MET A 85 -6.07 -2.39 -13.05
C MET A 85 -5.04 -3.35 -13.65
N VAL A 86 -5.27 -3.95 -14.82
CA VAL A 86 -4.34 -4.93 -15.43
C VAL A 86 -2.93 -4.34 -15.63
N SER A 87 -2.81 -3.04 -15.93
CA SER A 87 -1.52 -2.36 -16.02
C SER A 87 -0.76 -2.34 -14.69
N VAL A 88 -1.47 -2.20 -13.55
CA VAL A 88 -0.91 -2.28 -12.20
C VAL A 88 -0.31 -3.66 -11.97
N ARG A 89 -1.04 -4.73 -12.30
CA ARG A 89 -0.51 -6.10 -12.20
C ARG A 89 0.75 -6.28 -13.05
N LYS A 90 0.73 -5.80 -14.30
CA LYS A 90 1.89 -5.87 -15.20
C LYS A 90 3.11 -5.12 -14.68
N ASP A 91 2.93 -3.95 -14.05
CA ASP A 91 4.02 -3.21 -13.40
C ASP A 91 4.63 -4.04 -12.27
N TRP A 92 3.79 -4.61 -11.38
CA TRP A 92 4.26 -5.50 -10.31
C TRP A 92 5.00 -6.75 -10.85
N GLU A 93 4.47 -7.38 -11.90
CA GLU A 93 5.12 -8.53 -12.56
C GLU A 93 6.48 -8.14 -13.16
N SER A 94 6.56 -6.98 -13.82
CA SER A 94 7.81 -6.45 -14.37
C SER A 94 8.85 -6.20 -13.27
N GLN A 95 8.42 -5.66 -12.12
CA GLN A 95 9.30 -5.42 -10.98
C GLN A 95 9.75 -6.72 -10.30
N ALA A 96 8.89 -7.73 -10.26
CA ALA A 96 9.24 -9.06 -9.77
C ALA A 96 10.28 -9.74 -10.67
N LEU A 97 10.11 -9.67 -11.99
CA LEU A 97 11.10 -10.16 -12.96
C LEU A 97 12.44 -9.43 -12.82
N LEU A 98 12.41 -8.09 -12.72
CA LEU A 98 13.61 -7.30 -12.48
C LEU A 98 14.30 -7.73 -11.17
N ALA A 99 13.55 -8.01 -10.11
CA ALA A 99 14.12 -8.47 -8.84
C ALA A 99 14.85 -9.82 -8.97
N ILE A 100 14.28 -10.75 -9.75
CA ILE A 100 14.91 -12.04 -10.08
C ILE A 100 16.22 -11.83 -10.86
N GLU A 101 16.21 -10.94 -11.86
CA GLU A 101 17.41 -10.56 -12.62
C GLU A 101 18.48 -9.98 -11.71
N LYS A 102 18.12 -9.07 -10.79
CA LYS A 102 19.07 -8.48 -9.84
C LYS A 102 19.70 -9.52 -8.92
N VAL A 103 18.94 -10.48 -8.41
CA VAL A 103 19.51 -11.55 -7.55
C VAL A 103 20.43 -12.49 -8.34
N SER A 104 20.18 -12.64 -9.64
CA SER A 104 20.96 -13.52 -10.53
C SER A 104 22.22 -12.86 -11.09
N ASP A 105 22.37 -11.54 -10.93
CA ASP A 105 23.51 -10.79 -11.43
C ASP A 105 24.78 -11.05 -10.60
N LYS A 106 25.71 -11.80 -11.20
CA LYS A 106 27.00 -12.16 -10.60
C LYS A 106 27.95 -10.98 -10.42
N ASN A 107 27.67 -9.83 -11.03
CA ASN A 107 28.51 -8.64 -10.96
C ASN A 107 28.15 -7.73 -9.77
N LEU A 108 27.09 -8.04 -9.02
CA LEU A 108 26.71 -7.25 -7.86
C LEU A 108 27.70 -7.43 -6.71
N THR A 109 28.11 -6.31 -6.11
CA THR A 109 28.79 -6.30 -4.82
C THR A 109 27.93 -7.03 -3.76
N ALA A 110 28.56 -7.67 -2.77
CA ALA A 110 27.86 -8.39 -1.70
C ALA A 110 26.74 -7.56 -1.02
N LYS A 111 26.98 -6.26 -0.80
CA LYS A 111 25.98 -5.33 -0.24
C LYS A 111 24.75 -5.18 -1.14
N LYS A 112 24.94 -4.97 -2.45
CA LYS A 112 23.83 -4.87 -3.41
C LYS A 112 23.09 -6.20 -3.57
N LEU A 113 23.82 -7.32 -3.52
CA LEU A 113 23.22 -8.65 -3.57
C LEU A 113 22.32 -8.91 -2.35
N SER A 114 22.72 -8.49 -1.14
CA SER A 114 21.86 -8.55 0.05
C SER A 114 20.57 -7.75 -0.15
N VAL A 115 20.68 -6.49 -0.60
CA VAL A 115 19.50 -5.65 -0.88
C VAL A 115 18.60 -6.28 -1.94
N ALA A 116 19.18 -6.90 -2.97
CA ALA A 116 18.41 -7.60 -4.00
C ALA A 116 17.63 -8.78 -3.43
N ARG A 117 18.26 -9.59 -2.55
CA ARG A 117 17.58 -10.72 -1.89
C ARG A 117 16.42 -10.25 -1.01
N ASP A 118 16.66 -9.23 -0.19
CA ASP A 118 15.64 -8.68 0.71
C ASP A 118 14.47 -8.09 -0.10
N ALA A 119 14.76 -7.34 -1.15
CA ALA A 119 13.76 -6.77 -2.05
C ALA A 119 12.96 -7.84 -2.80
N SER A 120 13.62 -8.89 -3.29
CA SER A 120 12.94 -10.01 -3.98
C SER A 120 11.98 -10.75 -3.06
N LEU A 121 12.38 -11.01 -1.81
CA LEU A 121 11.48 -11.61 -0.82
C LEU A 121 10.30 -10.70 -0.49
N LEU A 122 10.56 -9.40 -0.31
CA LEU A 122 9.53 -8.40 -0.04
C LEU A 122 8.51 -8.30 -1.20
N ILE A 123 8.98 -8.23 -2.44
CA ILE A 123 8.13 -8.20 -3.64
C ILE A 123 7.34 -9.50 -3.79
N MET A 124 7.97 -10.66 -3.58
CA MET A 124 7.29 -11.96 -3.62
C MET A 124 6.13 -11.99 -2.60
N VAL A 125 6.39 -11.58 -1.36
CA VAL A 125 5.38 -11.55 -0.30
C VAL A 125 4.23 -10.61 -0.64
N ALA A 126 4.55 -9.43 -1.18
CA ALA A 126 3.56 -8.42 -1.57
C ALA A 126 2.78 -8.79 -2.84
N TYR A 127 3.33 -9.63 -3.72
CA TYR A 127 2.65 -9.99 -4.97
C TYR A 127 1.76 -11.24 -4.80
N ASP A 128 2.30 -12.29 -4.18
CA ASP A 128 1.67 -13.61 -4.14
C ASP A 128 0.37 -13.61 -3.33
N GLY A 129 -0.72 -14.12 -3.93
CA GLY A 129 -2.02 -14.29 -3.27
C GLY A 129 -2.85 -13.00 -3.11
N PHE A 130 -2.37 -11.87 -3.61
CA PHE A 130 -3.13 -10.61 -3.64
C PHE A 130 -3.83 -10.40 -4.99
N SER A 131 -5.07 -9.90 -4.93
CA SER A 131 -5.81 -9.44 -6.10
C SER A 131 -5.20 -8.14 -6.65
N VAL A 132 -5.56 -7.74 -7.87
CA VAL A 132 -5.05 -6.47 -8.41
C VAL A 132 -5.58 -5.25 -7.64
N SER A 133 -6.80 -5.34 -7.10
CA SER A 133 -7.36 -4.27 -6.28
C SER A 133 -6.63 -4.15 -4.95
N GLU A 134 -6.18 -5.26 -4.38
CA GLU A 134 -5.32 -5.28 -3.20
C GLU A 134 -3.93 -4.71 -3.50
N LEU A 135 -3.36 -4.99 -4.68
CA LEU A 135 -2.13 -4.32 -5.14
C LEU A 135 -2.32 -2.79 -5.25
N CYS A 136 -3.53 -2.31 -5.56
CA CYS A 136 -3.86 -0.88 -5.53
C CYS A 136 -3.94 -0.36 -4.08
N LEU A 137 -4.51 -1.13 -3.15
CA LEU A 137 -4.51 -0.80 -1.72
C LEU A 137 -3.10 -0.71 -1.12
N HIS A 138 -2.12 -1.45 -1.66
CA HIS A 138 -0.71 -1.34 -1.23
C HIS A 138 -0.23 0.11 -1.38
N TYR A 139 -0.48 0.72 -2.54
CA TYR A 139 -0.11 2.10 -2.81
C TYR A 139 -0.79 3.08 -1.86
N LEU A 140 -2.07 2.86 -1.56
CA LEU A 140 -2.83 3.74 -0.68
C LEU A 140 -2.33 3.65 0.76
N LEU A 141 -2.15 2.43 1.29
CA LEU A 141 -1.76 2.21 2.68
C LEU A 141 -0.30 2.63 2.94
N ALA A 142 0.57 2.50 1.94
CA ALA A 142 1.96 2.99 2.00
C ALA A 142 2.10 4.50 1.64
N SER A 143 1.01 5.17 1.28
CA SER A 143 1.07 6.57 0.84
C SER A 143 1.36 7.52 1.99
N LYS A 144 2.21 8.51 1.72
CA LYS A 144 2.50 9.62 2.65
C LYS A 144 1.32 10.58 2.83
N ASN A 145 0.31 10.51 1.97
CA ASN A 145 -0.91 11.30 2.08
C ASN A 145 -1.88 10.75 3.14
N VAL A 146 -1.60 9.57 3.72
CA VAL A 146 -2.52 8.88 4.64
C VAL A 146 -1.89 8.80 6.03
N ASP A 147 -2.24 9.77 6.88
CA ASP A 147 -1.97 9.71 8.32
C ASP A 147 -3.11 9.04 9.09
N ASP A 148 -2.94 8.87 10.40
CA ASP A 148 -3.90 8.16 11.25
C ASP A 148 -5.26 8.88 11.33
N VAL A 149 -5.26 10.22 11.29
CA VAL A 149 -6.48 11.02 11.37
C VAL A 149 -7.30 10.87 10.09
N ILE A 150 -6.63 10.98 8.94
CA ILE A 150 -7.22 10.78 7.62
C ILE A 150 -7.74 9.36 7.49
N LEU A 151 -6.92 8.37 7.87
CA LEU A 151 -7.27 6.95 7.75
C LEU A 151 -8.46 6.59 8.64
N ALA A 152 -8.47 7.01 9.90
CA ALA A 152 -9.60 6.82 10.82
C ALA A 152 -10.87 7.46 10.26
N SER A 153 -10.78 8.71 9.79
CA SER A 153 -11.91 9.40 9.16
C SER A 153 -12.45 8.64 7.94
N CYS A 154 -11.59 8.06 7.11
CA CYS A 154 -12.02 7.27 5.94
C CYS A 154 -12.65 5.94 6.36
N ILE A 155 -12.04 5.25 7.32
CA ILE A 155 -12.49 3.96 7.85
C ILE A 155 -13.88 4.11 8.48
N SER A 156 -14.13 5.16 9.28
CA SER A 156 -15.44 5.42 9.91
C SER A 156 -16.61 5.51 8.92
N LYS A 157 -16.33 5.72 7.62
CA LYS A 157 -17.32 5.85 6.55
C LYS A 157 -17.52 4.57 5.75
N LEU A 158 -16.81 3.50 6.04
CA LEU A 158 -16.96 2.22 5.36
C LEU A 158 -18.26 1.53 5.76
N ASN A 159 -18.91 0.89 4.78
CA ASN A 159 -20.03 -0.02 5.04
C ASN A 159 -19.54 -1.44 5.36
N GLY A 160 -20.46 -2.36 5.70
CA GLY A 160 -20.10 -3.73 6.08
C GLY A 160 -19.31 -4.51 5.03
N LEU A 161 -19.65 -4.38 3.75
CA LEU A 161 -18.94 -5.06 2.65
C LEU A 161 -17.53 -4.49 2.43
N GLU A 162 -17.42 -3.16 2.44
CA GLU A 162 -16.13 -2.46 2.33
C GLU A 162 -15.23 -2.82 3.53
N MET A 163 -15.79 -2.81 4.73
CA MET A 163 -15.09 -3.17 5.97
C MET A 163 -14.62 -4.63 5.96
N MET A 164 -15.47 -5.57 5.52
CA MET A 164 -15.08 -6.98 5.38
C MET A 164 -13.90 -7.13 4.41
N SER A 165 -13.96 -6.45 3.27
CA SER A 165 -12.89 -6.49 2.26
C SER A 165 -11.57 -5.96 2.83
N LEU A 166 -11.63 -4.88 3.63
CA LEU A 166 -10.45 -4.32 4.28
C LEU A 166 -9.86 -5.28 5.32
N ILE A 167 -10.71 -5.89 6.15
CA ILE A 167 -10.31 -6.88 7.16
C ILE A 167 -9.64 -8.08 6.51
N GLN A 168 -10.20 -8.62 5.42
CA GLN A 168 -9.62 -9.74 4.68
C GLN A 168 -8.26 -9.38 4.09
N TYR A 169 -8.12 -8.18 3.52
CA TYR A 169 -6.85 -7.67 3.00
C TYR A 169 -5.78 -7.55 4.11
N LEU A 170 -6.12 -6.98 5.26
CA LEU A 170 -5.21 -6.86 6.41
C LEU A 170 -4.86 -8.25 6.99
N SER A 171 -5.81 -9.17 7.03
CA SER A 171 -5.64 -10.57 7.43
C SER A 171 -4.62 -11.29 6.55
N LYS A 172 -4.68 -11.10 5.23
CA LYS A 172 -3.66 -11.62 4.30
C LYS A 172 -2.26 -11.10 4.64
N TRP A 173 -2.13 -9.80 4.89
CA TRP A 173 -0.85 -9.22 5.28
C TRP A 173 -0.29 -9.78 6.59
N LEU A 174 -1.12 -9.91 7.63
CA LEU A 174 -0.66 -10.51 8.89
C LEU A 174 -0.22 -11.97 8.71
N LYS A 175 -0.95 -12.77 7.92
CA LYS A 175 -0.54 -14.15 7.57
C LYS A 175 0.82 -14.18 6.87
N LYS A 176 1.09 -13.21 5.99
CA LYS A 176 2.38 -13.10 5.30
C LYS A 176 3.51 -12.75 6.27
N TYR A 177 3.29 -11.79 7.15
CA TYR A 177 4.31 -11.38 8.14
C TYR A 177 4.59 -12.45 9.18
N GLU A 178 3.56 -13.21 9.59
CA GLU A 178 3.76 -14.38 10.46
C GLU A 178 4.58 -15.47 9.76
N ARG A 179 4.28 -15.75 8.49
CA ARG A 179 4.98 -16.79 7.71
C ARG A 179 6.39 -16.40 7.30
N PHE A 180 6.65 -15.11 7.08
CA PHE A 180 7.93 -14.58 6.60
C PHE A 180 8.45 -13.46 7.51
N PRO A 181 8.78 -13.75 8.79
CA PRO A 181 9.17 -12.74 9.77
C PRO A 181 10.47 -11.99 9.42
N GLN A 182 11.29 -12.56 8.53
CA GLN A 182 12.52 -11.94 8.03
C GLN A 182 12.27 -10.78 7.03
N VAL A 183 11.05 -10.67 6.50
CA VAL A 183 10.72 -9.66 5.50
C VAL A 183 10.54 -8.31 6.18
N SER A 184 11.28 -7.31 5.70
CA SER A 184 11.26 -5.96 6.23
C SER A 184 11.19 -4.93 5.09
N PRO A 185 10.68 -3.71 5.36
CA PRO A 185 10.65 -2.65 4.35
C PRO A 185 12.04 -2.37 3.78
N CYS A 186 12.16 -2.37 2.45
CA CYS A 186 13.42 -2.16 1.75
C CYS A 186 13.35 -0.98 0.75
N PRO A 187 13.09 0.26 1.21
CA PRO A 187 12.93 1.42 0.31
C PRO A 187 14.21 1.74 -0.48
N LYS A 188 15.38 1.37 0.06
CA LYS A 188 16.68 1.57 -0.62
C LYS A 188 16.77 0.81 -1.95
N ALA A 189 16.02 -0.29 -2.11
CA ALA A 189 16.00 -1.09 -3.34
C ALA A 189 15.53 -0.28 -4.56
N SER A 190 14.65 0.70 -4.36
CA SER A 190 14.21 1.63 -5.41
C SER A 190 15.40 2.43 -5.95
N SER A 191 16.14 3.12 -5.08
CA SER A 191 17.30 3.93 -5.48
C SER A 191 18.52 3.13 -5.95
N VAL A 192 18.76 1.95 -5.39
CA VAL A 192 19.99 1.17 -5.63
C VAL A 192 19.83 0.18 -6.79
N LEU A 193 18.64 -0.39 -6.95
CA LEU A 193 18.37 -1.49 -7.89
C LEU A 193 17.29 -1.15 -8.92
N GLY A 194 16.61 0.00 -8.78
CA GLY A 194 15.50 0.38 -9.65
C GLY A 194 14.18 -0.33 -9.32
N LEU A 195 14.09 -1.00 -8.17
CA LEU A 195 12.91 -1.73 -7.72
C LEU A 195 11.91 -0.78 -7.05
N LYS A 196 11.16 -0.04 -7.86
CA LYS A 196 10.32 1.09 -7.43
C LYS A 196 9.16 0.67 -6.53
N VAL A 197 8.58 -0.52 -6.75
CA VAL A 197 7.46 -1.04 -5.94
C VAL A 197 7.83 -1.24 -4.48
N CYS A 198 9.11 -1.39 -4.13
CA CYS A 198 9.54 -1.54 -2.74
C CYS A 198 9.23 -0.32 -1.86
N GLU A 199 8.96 0.86 -2.44
CA GLU A 199 8.51 2.04 -1.69
C GLU A 199 7.01 1.98 -1.35
N TRP A 200 6.26 1.09 -2.00
CA TRP A 200 4.79 1.03 -1.95
C TRP A 200 4.29 -0.26 -1.32
N ILE A 201 5.17 -0.99 -0.64
CA ILE A 201 4.81 -2.21 0.09
C ILE A 201 4.51 -1.82 1.55
N PRO A 202 3.26 -1.99 2.03
CA PRO A 202 2.89 -1.67 3.41
C PRO A 202 3.73 -2.46 4.40
N SER A 203 4.28 -1.77 5.40
CA SER A 203 5.01 -2.43 6.49
C SER A 203 4.07 -3.15 7.46
N LEU A 204 4.61 -4.03 8.31
CA LEU A 204 3.84 -4.61 9.41
C LEU A 204 3.23 -3.52 10.31
N GLN A 205 3.95 -2.42 10.53
CA GLN A 205 3.45 -1.28 11.29
C GLN A 205 2.23 -0.65 10.62
N ASP A 206 2.25 -0.44 9.30
CA ASP A 206 1.12 0.12 8.56
C ASP A 206 -0.12 -0.76 8.65
N VAL A 207 0.07 -2.08 8.55
CA VAL A 207 -1.00 -3.07 8.63
C VAL A 207 -1.61 -3.12 10.03
N VAL A 208 -0.78 -3.21 11.08
CA VAL A 208 -1.25 -3.27 12.48
C VAL A 208 -1.93 -1.95 12.88
N ARG A 209 -1.37 -0.82 12.45
CA ARG A 209 -1.95 0.51 12.66
C ARG A 209 -3.34 0.63 12.02
N CYS A 210 -3.47 0.24 10.75
CA CYS A 210 -4.75 0.23 10.05
C CYS A 210 -5.76 -0.70 10.73
N LEU A 211 -5.33 -1.89 11.15
CA LEU A 211 -6.20 -2.84 11.86
C LEU A 211 -6.69 -2.27 13.21
N GLY A 212 -5.80 -1.59 13.96
CA GLY A 212 -6.18 -0.90 15.20
C GLY A 212 -7.29 0.11 14.96
N LEU A 213 -7.15 0.95 13.93
CA LEU A 213 -8.16 1.94 13.56
C LEU A 213 -9.50 1.30 13.12
N VAL A 214 -9.46 0.16 12.42
CA VAL A 214 -10.68 -0.59 12.08
C VAL A 214 -11.41 -1.04 13.35
N ILE A 215 -10.68 -1.53 14.36
CA ILE A 215 -11.26 -1.95 15.64
C ILE A 215 -11.81 -0.73 16.38
N ASP A 216 -11.05 0.36 16.46
CA ASP A 216 -11.44 1.56 17.21
C ASP A 216 -12.70 2.22 16.61
N GLU A 217 -12.76 2.36 15.29
CA GLU A 217 -13.88 3.04 14.61
C GLU A 217 -15.15 2.18 14.49
N HIS A 218 -15.02 0.85 14.43
CA HIS A 218 -16.15 -0.05 14.15
C HIS A 218 -16.38 -1.14 15.20
N PHE A 219 -15.81 -1.02 16.40
CA PHE A 219 -15.89 -2.03 17.47
C PHE A 219 -17.31 -2.59 17.65
N SER A 220 -18.32 -1.72 17.80
CA SER A 220 -19.71 -2.14 18.01
C SER A 220 -20.24 -2.97 16.83
N SER A 221 -20.00 -2.54 15.60
CA SER A 221 -20.43 -3.26 14.39
C SER A 221 -19.74 -4.63 14.29
N LEU A 222 -18.43 -4.66 14.54
CA LEU A 222 -17.63 -5.88 14.48
C LEU A 222 -18.06 -6.94 15.50
N VAL A 223 -18.47 -6.51 16.70
CA VAL A 223 -18.96 -7.40 17.76
C VAL A 223 -20.41 -7.86 17.48
N LEU A 224 -21.27 -6.96 17.00
CA LEU A 224 -22.70 -7.24 16.84
C LEU A 224 -23.02 -8.09 15.60
N HIS A 225 -22.22 -8.02 14.54
CA HIS A 225 -22.52 -8.70 13.28
C HIS A 225 -21.70 -10.00 13.12
N PRO A 226 -22.35 -11.19 13.10
CA PRO A 226 -21.66 -12.48 13.05
C PRO A 226 -20.77 -12.72 11.83
N GLU A 227 -21.05 -12.01 10.72
CA GLU A 227 -20.26 -12.11 9.49
C GLU A 227 -18.78 -11.81 9.70
N PHE A 228 -18.41 -10.97 10.68
CA PHE A 228 -17.02 -10.63 10.99
C PHE A 228 -16.33 -11.62 11.94
N HIS A 229 -17.08 -12.45 12.66
CA HIS A 229 -16.56 -13.16 13.84
C HIS A 229 -15.48 -14.19 13.49
N GLU A 230 -15.64 -14.93 12.40
CA GLU A 230 -14.64 -15.93 11.96
C GLU A 230 -13.32 -15.25 11.53
N GLU A 231 -13.40 -14.20 10.71
CA GLU A 231 -12.20 -13.45 10.29
C GLU A 231 -11.52 -12.77 11.48
N LEU A 232 -12.28 -12.17 12.40
CA LEU A 232 -11.73 -11.55 13.62
C LEU A 232 -11.09 -12.57 14.55
N ARG A 233 -11.66 -13.77 14.67
CA ARG A 233 -11.05 -14.86 15.46
C ARG A 233 -9.72 -15.29 14.84
N SER A 234 -9.67 -15.45 13.51
CA SER A 234 -8.43 -15.76 12.80
C SER A 234 -7.37 -14.67 13.01
N LEU A 235 -7.76 -13.41 12.85
CA LEU A 235 -6.91 -12.23 13.08
C LEU A 235 -6.38 -12.16 14.52
N GLY A 236 -7.22 -12.44 15.52
CA GLY A 236 -6.82 -12.49 16.92
C GLY A 236 -5.73 -13.53 17.19
N GLY A 237 -5.80 -14.69 16.53
CA GLY A 237 -4.75 -15.71 16.59
C GLY A 237 -3.42 -15.22 16.01
N LEU A 238 -3.45 -14.65 14.80
CA LEU A 238 -2.28 -14.10 14.12
C LEU A 238 -1.63 -12.97 14.92
N ALA A 239 -2.44 -12.03 15.42
CA ALA A 239 -1.98 -10.91 16.23
C ALA A 239 -1.34 -11.40 17.54
N SER A 240 -1.90 -12.42 18.17
CA SER A 240 -1.35 -13.01 19.40
C SER A 240 0.01 -13.68 19.15
N SER A 241 0.13 -14.41 18.04
CA SER A 241 1.37 -15.06 17.59
C SER A 241 2.48 -14.03 17.32
N LEU A 242 2.19 -13.03 16.49
CA LEU A 242 3.12 -11.93 16.18
C LEU A 242 3.52 -11.13 17.44
N ALA A 243 2.57 -10.87 18.34
CA ALA A 243 2.84 -10.17 19.60
C ALA A 243 3.73 -11.00 20.55
N ALA A 244 3.58 -12.33 20.57
CA ALA A 244 4.45 -13.20 21.34
C ALA A 244 5.88 -13.16 20.80
N GLU A 245 6.05 -13.25 19.48
CA GLU A 245 7.36 -13.13 18.82
C GLU A 245 8.00 -11.76 19.10
N ALA A 246 7.25 -10.67 18.95
CA ALA A 246 7.74 -9.32 19.22
C ALA A 246 8.25 -9.15 20.67
N ARG A 247 7.56 -9.74 21.66
CA ARG A 247 8.00 -9.74 23.07
C ARG A 247 9.30 -10.53 23.28
N LEU A 248 9.44 -11.68 22.61
CA LEU A 248 10.67 -12.49 22.65
C LEU A 248 11.84 -11.73 22.02
N CYS A 249 11.67 -11.20 20.82
CA CYS A 249 12.68 -10.39 20.14
C CYS A 249 13.08 -9.16 20.95
N GLY A 250 12.12 -8.45 21.54
CA GLY A 250 12.39 -7.30 22.41
C GLY A 250 13.21 -7.66 23.65
N SER A 251 12.91 -8.81 24.26
CA SER A 251 13.68 -9.32 25.41
C SER A 251 15.12 -9.67 25.02
N LEU A 252 15.31 -10.32 23.87
CA LEU A 252 16.65 -10.64 23.34
C LEU A 252 17.44 -9.39 22.96
N ALA A 253 16.78 -8.39 22.37
CA ALA A 253 17.41 -7.12 22.04
C ALA A 253 17.93 -6.39 23.30
N ASN A 254 17.09 -6.29 24.33
CA ASN A 254 17.46 -5.70 25.62
C ASN A 254 18.62 -6.46 26.28
N LEU A 255 18.62 -7.80 26.23
CA LEU A 255 19.70 -8.62 26.78
C LEU A 255 21.01 -8.41 26.00
N THR A 256 20.94 -8.35 24.67
CA THR A 256 22.11 -8.09 23.81
C THR A 256 22.69 -6.70 24.08
N GLU A 257 21.85 -5.71 24.33
CA GLU A 257 22.28 -4.36 24.69
C GLU A 257 23.02 -4.35 26.04
N ARG A 258 22.47 -5.00 27.07
CA ARG A 258 23.12 -5.13 28.39
C ARG A 258 24.47 -5.84 28.30
N LEU A 259 24.56 -6.94 27.55
CA LEU A 259 25.84 -7.63 27.35
C LEU A 259 26.88 -6.76 26.64
N ARG A 260 26.46 -5.89 25.70
CA ARG A 260 27.37 -4.95 25.05
C ARG A 260 27.85 -3.84 25.97
N THR A 261 27.02 -3.36 26.89
CA THR A 261 27.43 -2.35 27.88
C THR A 261 28.39 -2.95 28.90
N ASP A 262 28.15 -4.18 29.35
CA ASP A 262 29.01 -4.88 30.32
C ASP A 262 30.38 -5.26 29.74
N HIS A 263 30.48 -5.48 28.43
CA HIS A 263 31.75 -5.77 27.74
C HIS A 263 32.60 -4.51 27.45
N ARG A 264 32.05 -3.30 27.65
CA ARG A 264 32.73 -2.01 27.39
C ARG A 264 33.10 -1.26 28.68
N GLY A 265 32.67 -1.74 29.85
CA GLY A 265 33.10 -1.27 31.17
C GLY A 265 34.21 -2.16 31.73
#